data_AF-A0A6C2U369-F1
#
_entry.id   AF-A0A6C2U369-F1
#
_cell.length_a   1.000
_cell.length_b   1.000
_cell.length_c   1.000
_cell.angle_alpha   90.00
_cell.angle_beta   90.00
_cell.angle_gamma   90.00
#
_symmetry.space_group_name_H-M   'P 1'
#
loop_
_entity.id
_entity.type
_entity.pdbx_description
1 polymer ?
#
loop_
_entity_poly.entity_id
_entity_poly.type
_entity_poly.pdbx_seq_one_letter_code
_entity_poly.pdbx_strand_id
1 'polypeptide(L)'
;MKNKNSGILLSIALASCGLFAEPGGTHILTGKEKSIEEIVQNDMADFPEHYEGESLKAYVARFKSKNKIGRRKLQPGDALHFPDTSAATRIAKEKAARAERDARLPGRWRLNGTGQIITIIYEYRTDGTYKTEFVEPGVFYGGVWEIKGDTLRTKLLTTNKDDKAALGKWFESDIRTLNENALVFRLSGSEMSFTREK
;
A
#
# COMPACT_ATOMS: atom_id res chain seq x y z
N MET A 1 33.98 -2.35 -44.08
CA MET A 1 32.61 -1.99 -43.64
C MET A 1 32.61 -1.86 -42.13
N LYS A 2 32.27 -0.68 -41.61
CA LYS A 2 32.32 -0.34 -40.18
C LYS A 2 30.92 -0.56 -39.58
N ASN A 3 30.74 -1.60 -38.78
CA ASN A 3 29.51 -1.75 -38.00
C ASN A 3 29.66 -1.00 -36.68
N LYS A 4 28.99 0.14 -36.61
CA LYS A 4 28.72 0.89 -35.38
C LYS A 4 27.54 0.21 -34.69
N ASN A 5 27.80 -0.62 -33.69
CA ASN A 5 26.75 -0.99 -32.75
C ASN A 5 26.72 0.05 -31.63
N SER A 6 25.70 0.88 -31.74
CA SER A 6 25.33 1.95 -30.82
C SER A 6 25.08 1.40 -29.43
N GLY A 7 25.50 2.19 -28.44
CA GLY A 7 25.40 1.86 -27.04
C GLY A 7 23.95 1.72 -26.58
N ILE A 8 23.75 0.73 -25.73
CA ILE A 8 22.66 0.74 -24.76
C ILE A 8 23.32 1.11 -23.44
N LEU A 9 23.38 2.42 -23.19
CA LEU A 9 23.63 2.96 -21.86
C LEU A 9 22.41 2.56 -21.01
N LEU A 10 22.62 1.55 -20.17
CA LEU A 10 21.67 1.17 -19.12
C LEU A 10 21.69 2.28 -18.07
N SER A 11 20.91 3.33 -18.31
CA SER A 11 20.61 4.37 -17.33
C SER A 11 19.72 3.75 -16.26
N ILE A 12 20.34 3.07 -15.29
CA ILE A 12 19.70 2.81 -14.00
C ILE A 12 19.49 4.20 -13.38
N ALA A 13 18.28 4.71 -13.55
CA ALA A 13 17.79 5.82 -12.76
C ALA A 13 17.85 5.38 -11.30
N LEU A 14 18.92 5.77 -10.60
CA LEU A 14 18.90 5.86 -9.15
C LEU A 14 17.69 6.73 -8.83
N ALA A 15 16.65 6.09 -8.30
CA ALA A 15 15.55 6.79 -7.68
C ALA A 15 16.16 7.71 -6.62
N SER A 16 16.24 8.99 -6.95
CA SER A 16 16.46 10.09 -6.02
C SER A 16 15.20 10.25 -5.16
N CYS A 17 14.84 9.19 -4.44
CA CYS A 17 13.91 9.26 -3.32
C CYS A 17 14.71 9.85 -2.16
N GLY A 18 14.21 10.97 -1.63
CA GLY A 18 14.84 11.69 -0.53
C GLY A 18 15.31 10.77 0.58
N LEU A 19 16.52 11.04 1.06
CA LEU A 19 17.14 10.52 2.26
C LEU A 19 16.34 10.96 3.50
N PHE A 20 15.12 10.47 3.63
CA PHE A 20 14.38 10.54 4.89
C PHE A 20 14.29 9.13 5.42
N ALA A 21 14.95 8.90 6.55
CA ALA A 21 14.93 7.60 7.18
C ALA A 21 13.61 7.46 7.93
N GLU A 22 12.60 6.81 7.34
CA GLU A 22 11.59 6.17 8.19
C GLU A 22 12.33 5.37 9.28
N PRO A 23 11.95 5.37 10.57
CA PRO A 23 12.64 4.55 11.58
C PRO A 23 12.81 3.10 11.11
N GLY A 24 14.04 2.59 11.26
CA GLY A 24 14.53 1.40 10.54
C GLY A 24 15.40 1.73 9.31
N GLY A 25 15.37 2.99 8.88
CA GLY A 25 16.09 3.55 7.73
C GLY A 25 17.52 3.95 8.02
N THR A 26 18.16 4.54 7.00
CA THR A 26 19.57 4.92 7.03
C THR A 26 19.75 6.39 6.66
N HIS A 27 20.45 7.15 7.50
CA HIS A 27 20.87 8.52 7.24
C HIS A 27 22.36 8.56 6.88
N ILE A 28 22.70 9.26 5.80
CA ILE A 28 24.08 9.47 5.39
C ILE A 28 24.56 10.80 5.96
N LEU A 29 25.59 10.77 6.80
CA LEU A 29 26.16 11.99 7.35
C LEU A 29 26.73 12.88 6.24
N THR A 30 26.31 14.14 6.22
CA THR A 30 26.77 15.13 5.23
C THR A 30 27.89 16.00 5.77
N GLY A 31 28.10 16.03 7.09
CA GLY A 31 29.01 16.93 7.79
C GLY A 31 28.43 18.33 8.04
N LYS A 32 27.16 18.56 7.66
CA LYS A 32 26.42 19.81 7.91
C LYS A 32 25.56 19.74 9.16
N GLU A 33 25.36 18.53 9.70
CA GLU A 33 24.58 18.29 10.91
C GLU A 33 25.32 18.84 12.14
N LYS A 34 24.61 19.55 13.02
CA LYS A 34 25.23 20.17 14.20
C LYS A 34 25.38 19.18 15.34
N SER A 35 24.47 18.20 15.44
CA SER A 35 24.52 17.17 16.48
C SER A 35 23.73 15.91 16.11
N ILE A 36 24.03 14.81 16.80
CA ILE A 36 23.23 13.57 16.73
C ILE A 36 21.80 13.80 17.21
N GLU A 37 21.60 14.66 18.20
CA GLU A 37 20.28 14.97 18.73
C GLU A 37 19.44 15.72 17.69
N GLU A 38 20.03 16.65 16.94
CA GLU A 38 19.36 17.35 15.84
C GLU A 38 18.95 16.38 14.72
N ILE A 39 19.81 15.42 14.35
CA ILE A 39 19.49 14.39 13.35
C ILE A 39 18.24 13.61 13.76
N VAL A 40 18.22 13.11 15.00
CA VAL A 40 17.10 12.33 15.52
C VAL A 40 15.85 13.20 15.67
N GLN A 41 15.98 14.42 16.16
CA GLN A 41 14.85 15.33 16.36
C GLN A 41 14.18 15.69 15.04
N ASN A 42 14.95 15.94 13.99
CA ASN A 42 14.40 16.23 12.66
C ASN A 42 13.64 15.00 12.14
N ASP A 43 14.21 13.80 12.27
CA ASP A 43 13.55 12.57 11.84
C ASP A 43 12.23 12.29 12.59
N MET A 44 12.22 12.54 13.90
CA MET A 44 11.00 12.46 14.71
C MET A 44 9.95 13.51 14.32
N ALA A 45 10.38 14.69 13.86
CA ALA A 45 9.48 15.74 13.39
C ALA A 45 8.91 15.44 12.00
N ASP A 46 9.69 14.78 11.14
CA ASP A 46 9.28 14.38 9.80
C ASP A 46 8.32 13.18 9.82
N PHE A 47 8.45 12.27 10.81
CA PHE A 47 7.63 11.05 10.93
C PHE A 47 7.00 10.84 12.32
N PRO A 48 6.22 11.79 12.85
CA PRO A 48 5.79 11.78 14.25
C PRO A 48 5.02 10.50 14.65
N GLU A 49 4.21 9.94 13.76
CA GLU A 49 3.43 8.72 13.99
C GLU A 49 4.30 7.46 14.09
N HIS A 50 5.48 7.46 13.49
CA HIS A 50 6.43 6.36 13.67
C HIS A 50 7.15 6.41 15.04
N TYR A 51 7.04 7.50 15.78
CA TYR A 51 7.69 7.72 17.07
C TYR A 51 6.71 7.83 18.24
N GLU A 52 5.45 7.47 18.03
CA GLU A 52 4.41 7.52 19.06
C GLU A 52 4.84 6.75 20.33
N GLY A 53 4.83 7.44 21.48
CA GLY A 53 5.22 6.90 22.78
C GLY A 53 6.73 6.87 23.04
N GLU A 54 7.57 7.30 22.11
CA GLU A 54 9.02 7.44 22.31
C GLU A 54 9.38 8.81 22.90
N SER A 55 10.39 8.85 23.78
CA SER A 55 11.01 10.11 24.20
C SER A 55 12.32 10.34 23.45
N LEU A 56 12.57 11.59 23.04
CA LEU A 56 13.80 11.96 22.32
C LEU A 56 15.06 11.47 23.04
N LYS A 57 15.14 11.69 24.36
CA LYS A 57 16.30 11.28 25.17
C LYS A 57 16.53 9.77 25.15
N ALA A 58 15.48 8.97 25.31
CA ALA A 58 15.60 7.51 25.30
C ALA A 58 15.96 6.99 23.91
N TYR A 59 15.35 7.56 22.86
CA TYR A 59 15.61 7.15 21.48
C TYR A 59 17.03 7.53 21.02
N VAL A 60 17.51 8.74 21.35
CA VAL A 60 18.90 9.16 21.08
C VAL A 60 19.92 8.21 21.72
N ALA A 61 19.67 7.73 22.95
CA ALA A 61 20.54 6.77 23.60
C ALA A 61 20.61 5.43 22.83
N ARG A 62 19.46 4.92 22.36
CA ARG A 62 19.39 3.73 21.50
C ARG A 62 20.07 3.95 20.15
N PHE A 63 19.86 5.10 19.52
CA PHE A 63 20.47 5.48 18.25
C PHE A 63 22.00 5.49 18.36
N LYS A 64 22.54 6.11 19.41
CA LYS A 64 24.00 6.11 19.68
C LYS A 64 24.54 4.69 19.87
N SER A 65 23.82 3.87 20.63
CA SER A 65 24.18 2.46 20.88
C SER A 65 24.21 1.64 19.57
N LYS A 66 23.14 1.70 18.76
CA LYS A 66 23.00 0.99 17.47
C LYS A 66 24.14 1.35 16.51
N ASN A 67 24.53 2.62 16.48
CA ASN A 67 25.57 3.14 15.59
C ASN A 67 26.98 3.14 16.20
N LYS A 68 27.15 2.58 17.41
CA LYS A 68 28.43 2.56 18.15
C LYS A 68 29.07 3.96 18.31
N ILE A 69 28.24 4.99 18.38
CA ILE A 69 28.67 6.40 18.52
C ILE A 69 29.31 6.56 19.90
N GLY A 70 30.53 7.10 19.94
CA GLY A 70 31.39 7.17 21.14
C GLY A 70 32.49 6.11 21.18
N ARG A 71 32.41 5.05 20.37
CA ARG A 71 33.51 4.09 20.14
C ARG A 71 34.25 4.33 18.82
N ARG A 72 33.68 5.13 17.93
CA ARG A 72 34.26 5.53 16.64
C ARG A 72 34.11 7.04 16.43
N LYS A 73 35.01 7.62 15.65
CA LYS A 73 34.89 8.97 15.12
C LYS A 73 33.96 8.94 13.91
N LEU A 74 32.96 9.82 13.90
CA LEU A 74 32.04 9.95 12.77
C LEU A 74 32.66 10.81 11.67
N GLN A 75 32.39 10.45 10.42
CA GLN A 75 32.87 11.18 9.24
C GLN A 75 31.72 11.41 8.25
N PRO A 76 31.77 12.48 7.44
CA PRO A 76 30.87 12.62 6.31
C PRO A 76 30.94 11.37 5.40
N GLY A 77 29.78 10.91 4.95
CA GLY A 77 29.60 9.66 4.21
C GLY A 77 29.25 8.45 5.08
N ASP A 78 29.39 8.54 6.41
CA ASP A 78 28.98 7.44 7.30
C ASP A 78 27.46 7.21 7.24
N ALA A 79 27.08 5.94 7.07
CA ALA A 79 25.71 5.48 7.16
C ALA A 79 25.31 5.21 8.62
N LEU A 80 24.34 5.97 9.14
CA LEU A 80 23.77 5.79 10.47
C LEU A 80 22.39 5.14 10.36
N HIS A 81 22.17 4.09 11.14
CA HIS A 81 20.94 3.33 11.15
C HIS A 81 20.02 3.76 12.29
N PHE A 82 18.79 4.11 11.96
CA PHE A 82 17.75 4.40 12.94
C PHE A 82 17.21 3.10 13.55
N PRO A 83 17.22 2.94 14.89
CA PRO A 83 16.59 1.78 15.52
C PRO A 83 15.07 1.74 15.25
N ASP A 84 14.51 0.55 15.01
CA ASP A 84 13.05 0.41 14.93
C ASP A 84 12.37 0.85 16.24
N THR A 85 11.20 1.46 16.14
CA THR A 85 10.30 1.73 17.27
C THR A 85 9.15 0.72 17.27
N SER A 86 8.46 0.59 18.40
CA SER A 86 7.23 -0.22 18.48
C SER A 86 6.15 0.31 17.52
N ALA A 87 6.01 1.63 17.41
CA ALA A 87 5.04 2.27 16.51
C ALA A 87 5.36 2.01 15.03
N ALA A 88 6.61 2.22 14.61
CA ALA A 88 7.06 1.90 13.24
C ALA A 88 6.87 0.42 12.91
N THR A 89 7.21 -0.47 13.85
CA THR A 89 6.99 -1.92 13.69
C THR A 89 5.51 -2.26 13.52
N ARG A 90 4.63 -1.61 14.30
CA ARG A 90 3.18 -1.78 14.19
C ARG A 90 2.68 -1.30 12.82
N ILE A 91 3.07 -0.11 12.39
CA ILE A 91 2.72 0.45 11.07
C ILE A 91 3.19 -0.46 9.93
N ALA A 92 4.42 -0.97 10.01
CA ALA A 92 4.97 -1.88 9.00
C ALA A 92 4.16 -3.18 8.93
N LYS A 93 3.77 -3.76 10.07
CA LYS A 93 2.90 -4.94 10.14
C LYS A 93 1.52 -4.67 9.56
N GLU A 94 0.91 -3.53 9.90
CA GLU A 94 -0.39 -3.12 9.35
C GLU A 94 -0.32 -2.91 7.83
N LYS A 95 0.75 -2.30 7.34
CA LYS A 95 1.00 -2.11 5.89
C LYS A 95 1.19 -3.44 5.17
N ALA A 96 1.94 -4.37 5.76
CA ALA A 96 2.13 -5.71 5.21
C ALA A 96 0.82 -6.52 5.18
N ALA A 97 0.05 -6.50 6.27
CA ALA A 97 -1.26 -7.15 6.33
C ALA A 97 -2.25 -6.55 5.32
N ARG A 98 -2.22 -5.23 5.13
CA ARG A 98 -2.99 -4.55 4.08
C ARG A 98 -2.55 -5.01 2.70
N ALA A 99 -1.25 -5.02 2.40
CA ALA A 99 -0.74 -5.44 1.11
C ALA A 99 -1.11 -6.90 0.79
N GLU A 100 -1.01 -7.78 1.77
CA GLU A 100 -1.44 -9.18 1.64
C GLU A 100 -2.94 -9.29 1.36
N ARG A 101 -3.77 -8.53 2.06
CA ARG A 101 -5.21 -8.49 1.83
C ARG A 101 -5.55 -7.94 0.44
N ASP A 102 -4.91 -6.85 0.04
CA ASP A 102 -5.13 -6.21 -1.26
C ASP A 102 -4.68 -7.15 -2.41
N ALA A 103 -3.66 -7.98 -2.17
CA ALA A 103 -3.22 -9.02 -3.11
C ALA A 103 -4.21 -10.20 -3.23
N ARG A 104 -5.12 -10.39 -2.26
CA ARG A 104 -6.13 -11.46 -2.29
C ARG A 104 -7.38 -11.10 -3.09
N LEU A 105 -7.70 -9.81 -3.24
CA LEU A 105 -8.91 -9.40 -3.96
C LEU A 105 -8.86 -9.69 -5.48
N PRO A 106 -7.74 -9.50 -6.20
CA PRO A 106 -7.66 -9.79 -7.63
C PRO A 106 -8.12 -11.22 -7.96
N GLY A 107 -8.93 -11.36 -9.00
CA GLY A 107 -9.54 -12.61 -9.41
C GLY A 107 -11.01 -12.44 -9.78
N ARG A 108 -11.62 -13.55 -10.18
CA ARG A 108 -13.03 -13.64 -10.54
C ARG A 108 -13.84 -14.19 -9.38
N TRP A 109 -14.94 -13.52 -9.06
CA TRP A 109 -15.79 -13.77 -7.90
C TRP A 109 -17.23 -13.85 -8.35
N ARG A 110 -17.89 -14.98 -8.08
CA ARG A 110 -19.31 -15.18 -8.36
C ARG A 110 -20.13 -14.89 -7.12
N LEU A 111 -21.14 -14.03 -7.24
CA LEU A 111 -22.08 -13.76 -6.15
C LEU A 111 -22.93 -15.01 -5.87
N ASN A 112 -23.03 -15.41 -4.60
CA ASN A 112 -23.88 -16.49 -4.12
C ASN A 112 -25.28 -15.96 -3.77
N GLY A 113 -26.31 -16.79 -3.94
CA GLY A 113 -27.65 -16.51 -3.40
C GLY A 113 -28.54 -15.59 -4.24
N THR A 114 -28.15 -15.24 -5.46
CA THR A 114 -29.06 -14.69 -6.46
C THR A 114 -30.08 -15.78 -6.80
N GLY A 115 -31.33 -15.64 -6.37
CA GLY A 115 -32.39 -16.62 -6.69
C GLY A 115 -32.41 -16.93 -8.19
N GLN A 116 -31.92 -18.13 -8.54
CA GLN A 116 -31.84 -18.87 -9.82
C GLN A 116 -31.72 -18.17 -11.20
N ILE A 117 -31.90 -16.86 -11.36
CA ILE A 117 -32.13 -16.23 -12.68
C ILE A 117 -30.95 -15.36 -13.14
N ILE A 118 -30.12 -14.84 -12.23
CA ILE A 118 -29.07 -13.88 -12.59
C ILE A 118 -27.74 -14.33 -11.98
N THR A 119 -26.80 -14.71 -12.83
CA THR A 119 -25.40 -14.91 -12.40
C THR A 119 -24.67 -13.57 -12.44
N ILE A 120 -24.10 -13.16 -11.31
CA ILE A 120 -23.29 -11.93 -11.21
C ILE A 120 -21.83 -12.29 -10.93
N ILE A 121 -20.93 -11.85 -11.80
CA ILE A 121 -19.48 -12.09 -11.72
C ILE A 121 -18.77 -10.75 -11.54
N TYR A 122 -17.84 -10.71 -10.59
CA TYR A 122 -16.95 -9.58 -10.34
C TYR A 122 -15.51 -10.01 -10.64
N GLU A 123 -14.84 -9.29 -11.51
CA GLU A 123 -13.43 -9.48 -11.84
C GLU A 123 -12.65 -8.27 -11.33
N TYR A 124 -11.81 -8.46 -10.32
CA TYR A 124 -10.86 -7.44 -9.86
C TYR A 124 -9.48 -7.75 -10.43
N ARG A 125 -8.80 -6.76 -10.99
CA ARG A 125 -7.47 -6.91 -11.59
C ARG A 125 -6.40 -6.23 -10.76
N THR A 126 -5.17 -6.74 -10.88
CA THR A 126 -3.99 -6.23 -10.17
C THR A 126 -3.59 -4.81 -10.57
N ASP A 127 -4.07 -4.33 -11.72
CA ASP A 127 -3.84 -2.95 -12.20
C ASP A 127 -4.81 -1.92 -11.57
N GLY A 128 -5.66 -2.36 -10.63
CA GLY A 128 -6.63 -1.50 -9.96
C GLY A 128 -7.94 -1.32 -10.74
N THR A 129 -8.14 -2.03 -11.86
CA THR A 129 -9.41 -2.04 -12.59
C THR A 129 -10.33 -3.18 -12.16
N TYR A 130 -11.64 -3.00 -12.32
CA TYR A 130 -12.62 -4.06 -12.13
C TYR A 130 -13.65 -4.10 -13.24
N LYS A 131 -14.27 -5.27 -13.41
CA LYS A 131 -15.45 -5.50 -14.24
C LYS A 131 -16.49 -6.25 -13.43
N THR A 132 -17.75 -5.85 -13.54
CA THR A 132 -18.91 -6.62 -13.05
C THR A 132 -19.75 -7.02 -14.23
N GLU A 133 -20.15 -8.28 -14.30
CA GLU A 133 -20.94 -8.86 -15.38
C GLU A 133 -22.18 -9.55 -14.81
N PHE A 134 -23.33 -9.17 -15.33
CA PHE A 134 -24.61 -9.84 -15.15
C PHE A 134 -24.80 -10.72 -16.37
N VAL A 135 -24.50 -12.02 -16.24
CA VAL A 135 -24.42 -12.96 -17.38
C VAL A 135 -25.72 -12.96 -18.19
N GLU A 136 -26.85 -12.95 -17.50
CA GLU A 136 -28.17 -12.74 -18.07
C GLU A 136 -28.77 -11.54 -17.33
N PRO A 137 -29.04 -10.38 -17.98
CA PRO A 137 -29.19 -10.16 -19.43
C PRO A 137 -27.95 -9.66 -20.21
N GLY A 138 -26.71 -9.95 -19.77
CA GLY A 138 -25.49 -9.53 -20.47
C GLY A 138 -25.08 -8.07 -20.21
N VAL A 139 -25.45 -7.53 -19.05
CA VAL A 139 -25.06 -6.17 -18.64
C VAL A 139 -23.69 -6.21 -17.99
N PHE A 140 -22.83 -5.25 -18.34
CA PHE A 140 -21.57 -5.07 -17.64
C PHE A 140 -21.34 -3.64 -17.16
N TYR A 141 -20.55 -3.58 -16.11
CA TYR A 141 -20.06 -2.38 -15.46
C TYR A 141 -18.54 -2.51 -15.33
N GLY A 142 -17.82 -1.40 -15.39
CA GLY A 142 -16.37 -1.40 -15.26
C GLY A 142 -15.85 -0.09 -14.70
N GLY A 143 -14.68 -0.16 -14.08
CA GLY A 143 -14.10 1.01 -13.42
C GLY A 143 -12.84 0.69 -12.67
N VAL A 144 -12.59 1.45 -11.60
CA VAL A 144 -11.42 1.29 -10.73
C VAL A 144 -11.82 0.94 -9.30
N TRP A 145 -10.93 0.25 -8.59
CA TRP A 145 -11.15 -0.15 -7.20
C TRP A 145 -9.95 0.19 -6.32
N GLU A 146 -10.21 0.37 -5.03
CA GLU A 146 -9.19 0.49 -3.99
C GLU A 146 -9.74 -0.06 -2.66
N ILE A 147 -8.85 -0.50 -1.76
CA ILE A 147 -9.22 -0.85 -0.39
C ILE A 147 -8.69 0.22 0.57
N LYS A 148 -9.57 0.77 1.40
CA LYS A 148 -9.25 1.71 2.47
C LYS A 148 -9.75 1.17 3.81
N GLY A 149 -8.83 0.81 4.71
CA GLY A 149 -9.21 0.14 5.95
C GLY A 149 -9.94 -1.16 5.61
N ASP A 150 -11.10 -1.41 6.19
CA ASP A 150 -11.93 -2.58 5.87
C ASP A 150 -13.02 -2.26 4.85
N THR A 151 -12.82 -1.24 4.01
CA THR A 151 -13.79 -0.80 3.00
C THR A 151 -13.23 -0.99 1.60
N LEU A 152 -13.92 -1.77 0.78
CA LEU A 152 -13.73 -1.78 -0.67
C LEU A 152 -14.45 -0.56 -1.27
N ARG A 153 -13.72 0.24 -2.04
CA ARG A 153 -14.28 1.37 -2.79
C ARG A 153 -14.18 1.05 -4.27
N THR A 154 -15.29 1.15 -4.99
CA THR A 154 -15.33 1.00 -6.45
C THR A 154 -15.85 2.27 -7.08
N LYS A 155 -15.21 2.74 -8.16
CA LYS A 155 -15.66 3.88 -8.94
C LYS A 155 -16.08 3.41 -10.32
N LEU A 156 -17.35 3.57 -10.63
CA LEU A 156 -17.88 3.16 -11.92
C LEU A 156 -17.45 4.16 -13.01
N LEU A 157 -16.83 3.68 -14.09
CA LEU A 157 -16.37 4.52 -15.21
C LEU A 157 -17.04 4.16 -16.54
N THR A 158 -17.45 2.90 -16.71
CA THR A 158 -18.01 2.40 -17.97
C THR A 158 -19.17 1.45 -17.71
N THR A 159 -20.16 1.44 -18.59
CA THR A 159 -21.23 0.44 -18.64
C THR A 159 -21.78 0.32 -20.06
N ASN A 160 -22.36 -0.83 -20.42
CA ASN A 160 -23.14 -1.00 -21.64
C ASN A 160 -24.65 -0.74 -21.45
N LYS A 161 -25.08 -0.38 -20.24
CA LYS A 161 -26.45 0.02 -19.94
C LYS A 161 -26.63 1.51 -20.22
N ASP A 162 -27.81 1.90 -20.69
CA ASP A 162 -28.14 3.31 -20.95
C ASP A 162 -28.17 4.20 -19.69
N ASP A 163 -28.23 3.58 -18.51
CA ASP A 163 -28.22 4.28 -17.22
C ASP A 163 -26.81 4.75 -16.83
N LYS A 164 -26.52 6.01 -17.14
CA LYS A 164 -25.25 6.69 -16.84
C LYS A 164 -25.25 7.41 -15.48
N ALA A 165 -26.32 7.36 -14.70
CA ALA A 165 -26.45 8.14 -13.46
C ALA A 165 -25.45 7.73 -12.35
N ALA A 166 -24.91 6.51 -12.46
CA ALA A 166 -23.92 5.94 -11.56
C ALA A 166 -22.46 6.24 -11.97
N LEU A 167 -22.22 6.72 -13.19
CA LEU A 167 -20.86 6.98 -13.68
C LEU A 167 -20.17 8.07 -12.86
N GLY A 168 -18.90 7.85 -12.55
CA GLY A 168 -18.04 8.78 -11.81
C GLY A 168 -18.24 8.75 -10.29
N LYS A 169 -19.21 8.00 -9.77
CA LYS A 169 -19.48 7.90 -8.32
C LYS A 169 -18.68 6.77 -7.67
N TRP A 170 -18.29 7.00 -6.43
CA TRP A 170 -17.70 5.97 -5.55
C TRP A 170 -18.81 5.21 -4.82
N PHE A 171 -18.67 3.90 -4.78
CA PHE A 171 -19.49 2.96 -4.02
C PHE A 171 -18.60 2.29 -2.99
N GLU A 172 -19.10 2.18 -1.77
CA GLU A 172 -18.34 1.69 -0.63
C GLU A 172 -19.02 0.42 -0.09
N SER A 173 -18.20 -0.58 0.26
CA SER A 173 -18.66 -1.87 0.76
C SER A 173 -17.73 -2.35 1.86
N ASP A 174 -18.29 -2.70 3.02
CA ASP A 174 -17.49 -3.18 4.14
C ASP A 174 -17.05 -4.62 3.88
N ILE A 175 -15.75 -4.87 3.88
CA ILE A 175 -15.16 -6.20 3.76
C ILE A 175 -15.31 -6.92 5.11
N ARG A 176 -16.15 -7.94 5.16
CA ARG A 176 -16.33 -8.81 6.34
C ARG A 176 -15.45 -10.04 6.27
N THR A 177 -15.16 -10.53 5.06
CA THR A 177 -14.27 -11.66 4.84
C THR A 177 -13.59 -11.50 3.49
N LEU A 178 -12.27 -11.72 3.45
CA LEU A 178 -11.51 -11.85 2.21
C LEU A 178 -10.40 -12.90 2.41
N ASN A 179 -10.61 -14.07 1.85
CA ASN A 179 -9.63 -15.17 1.81
C ASN A 179 -9.56 -15.77 0.40
N GLU A 180 -8.81 -16.85 0.21
CA GLU A 180 -8.55 -17.42 -1.12
C GLU A 180 -9.81 -17.91 -1.86
N ASN A 181 -10.88 -18.24 -1.14
CA ASN A 181 -12.08 -18.88 -1.70
C ASN A 181 -13.37 -18.09 -1.48
N ALA A 182 -13.40 -17.21 -0.48
CA ALA A 182 -14.59 -16.48 -0.07
C ALA A 182 -14.31 -14.99 0.09
N LEU A 183 -15.28 -14.22 -0.39
CA LEU A 183 -15.35 -12.78 -0.24
C LEU A 183 -16.74 -12.43 0.27
N VAL A 184 -16.83 -11.64 1.33
CA VAL A 184 -18.10 -11.22 1.92
C VAL A 184 -18.08 -9.73 2.14
N PHE A 185 -19.05 -9.04 1.55
CA PHE A 185 -19.26 -7.61 1.74
C PHE A 185 -20.55 -7.33 2.48
N ARG A 186 -20.59 -6.23 3.25
CA ARG A 186 -21.84 -5.62 3.71
C ARG A 186 -22.09 -4.34 2.92
N LEU A 187 -23.25 -4.25 2.29
CA LEU A 187 -23.73 -3.08 1.55
C LEU A 187 -25.13 -2.71 2.06
N SER A 188 -25.30 -1.49 2.55
CA SER A 188 -26.60 -0.97 3.02
C SER A 188 -27.34 -1.90 4.00
N GLY A 189 -26.60 -2.53 4.91
CA GLY A 189 -27.14 -3.45 5.92
C GLY A 189 -27.38 -4.88 5.44
N SER A 190 -27.19 -5.18 4.16
CA SER A 190 -27.29 -6.54 3.61
C SER A 190 -25.90 -7.14 3.39
N GLU A 191 -25.75 -8.43 3.70
CA GLU A 191 -24.52 -9.16 3.43
C GLU A 191 -24.59 -9.89 2.08
N MET A 192 -23.53 -9.74 1.30
CA MET A 192 -23.34 -10.38 0.00
C MET A 192 -22.13 -11.29 0.09
N SER A 193 -22.30 -12.55 -0.26
CA SER A 193 -21.21 -13.53 -0.24
C SER A 193 -20.84 -13.96 -1.66
N PHE A 194 -19.56 -14.13 -1.90
CA PHE A 194 -19.01 -14.45 -3.21
C PHE A 194 -18.06 -15.64 -3.09
N THR A 195 -18.06 -16.49 -4.12
CA THR A 195 -17.14 -17.62 -4.25
C THR A 195 -16.17 -17.34 -5.39
N ARG A 196 -14.88 -17.64 -5.20
CA ARG A 196 -13.89 -17.45 -6.25
C ARG A 196 -14.12 -18.44 -7.40
N GLU A 197 -14.09 -17.96 -8.64
CA GLU A 197 -14.07 -18.83 -9.82
C GLU A 197 -12.65 -19.39 -9.98
N LYS A 198 -12.57 -20.71 -10.19
CA LYS A 198 -11.31 -21.43 -10.44
C LYS A 198 -10.89 -21.30 -11.90
#